data_AF-A0A3A4QHM5-F1
#
_entry.id   AF-A0A3A4QHM5-F1
#
_cell.length_a   1.000
_cell.length_b   1.000
_cell.length_c   1.000
_cell.angle_alpha   90.00
_cell.angle_beta   90.00
_cell.angle_gamma   90.00
#
_symmetry.space_group_name_H-M   'P 1'
#
loop_
_entity.id
_entity.type
_entity.pdbx_description
1 polymer ?
#
loop_
_entity_poly.entity_id
_entity_poly.type
_entity_poly.pdbx_seq_one_letter_code
_entity_poly.pdbx_strand_id
1 'polypeptide(L)'
;MFNKVIGYVFGLLVLVIASAALWAWYHPKPSPQGQPEYVEVPVPKPYKKAPKQKMPTQECLVTVITKTVIEKQWPNWFNNNPNQQLTAIGIIEPYRGKTECASIINLQTGESRIVAKQLPVSLFGFENRIRAGAVMGHGFAVDAGWTFVRVGNWYGSLEGVFASSAGQNVLVGGVGIHGEW
;
A
#
# COMPACT_ATOMS: atom_id res chain seq x y z
N MET A 1 -11.52 54.44 -1.41
CA MET A 1 -11.28 53.05 -1.87
C MET A 1 -10.57 52.20 -0.81
N PHE A 2 -9.56 52.72 -0.12
CA PHE A 2 -8.77 51.98 0.87
C PHE A 2 -9.59 51.27 1.98
N ASN A 3 -10.61 51.95 2.53
CA ASN A 3 -11.47 51.37 3.59
C ASN A 3 -12.31 50.17 3.12
N LYS A 4 -12.64 50.08 1.82
CA LYS A 4 -13.38 48.93 1.28
C LYS A 4 -12.46 47.72 1.14
N VAL A 5 -11.21 47.94 0.72
CA VAL A 5 -10.19 46.89 0.58
C VAL A 5 -9.86 46.28 1.94
N ILE A 6 -9.68 47.11 2.98
CA ILE A 6 -9.46 46.62 4.35
C ILE A 6 -10.64 45.76 4.83
N GLY A 7 -11.88 46.17 4.54
CA GLY A 7 -13.08 45.39 4.86
C GLY A 7 -13.11 44.01 4.20
N TYR A 8 -12.75 43.92 2.92
CA TYR A 8 -12.67 42.63 2.22
C TYR A 8 -11.58 41.72 2.78
N VAL A 9 -10.41 42.27 3.11
CA VAL A 9 -9.31 41.51 3.72
C VAL A 9 -9.72 40.96 5.09
N PHE A 10 -10.38 41.77 5.93
CA PHE A 10 -10.90 41.31 7.22
C PHE A 10 -11.98 40.25 7.08
N GLY A 11 -12.91 40.41 6.12
CA GLY A 11 -13.95 39.41 5.85
C GLY A 11 -13.38 38.05 5.43
N LEU A 12 -12.33 38.07 4.60
CA LEU A 12 -11.66 36.84 4.14
C LEU A 12 -10.92 36.15 5.31
N LEU A 13 -10.29 36.93 6.18
CA LEU A 13 -9.59 36.41 7.35
C LEU A 13 -10.56 35.75 8.35
N VAL A 14 -11.72 36.37 8.59
CA VAL A 14 -12.78 35.79 9.44
C VAL A 14 -13.30 34.47 8.84
N LEU A 15 -13.46 34.41 7.52
CA LEU A 15 -13.94 33.20 6.84
C LEU A 15 -12.93 32.05 6.99
N VAL A 16 -11.63 32.31 6.84
CA VAL A 16 -10.58 31.30 7.03
C VAL A 16 -10.57 30.76 8.47
N ILE A 17 -10.69 31.65 9.47
CA ILE A 17 -10.75 31.25 10.89
C ILE A 17 -11.98 30.38 11.15
N ALA A 18 -13.15 30.77 10.64
CA ALA A 18 -14.39 30.02 10.81
C ALA A 18 -14.30 28.62 10.16
N SER A 19 -13.73 28.52 8.96
CA SER A 19 -13.50 27.24 8.28
C SER A 19 -12.53 26.34 9.05
N ALA A 20 -11.44 26.89 9.58
CA ALA A 20 -10.48 26.13 10.39
C ALA A 20 -11.09 25.61 11.70
N ALA A 21 -11.93 26.41 12.36
CA ALA A 21 -12.64 26.00 13.58
C ALA A 21 -13.66 24.90 13.30
N LEU A 22 -14.42 25.00 12.20
CA LEU A 22 -15.35 23.95 11.77
C LEU A 22 -14.62 22.64 11.43
N TRP A 23 -13.46 22.74 10.77
CA TRP A 23 -12.64 21.56 10.45
C TRP A 23 -12.09 20.88 11.72
N ALA A 24 -11.57 21.66 12.67
CA ALA A 24 -11.09 21.15 13.95
C ALA A 24 -12.19 20.52 14.80
N TRP A 25 -13.44 21.00 14.67
CA TRP A 25 -14.61 20.39 15.31
C TRP A 25 -15.01 19.06 14.65
N TYR A 26 -15.01 19.02 13.31
CA TYR A 26 -15.40 17.83 12.54
C TYR A 26 -14.36 16.72 12.59
N HIS A 27 -13.10 17.04 12.88
CA HIS A 27 -12.01 16.08 12.96
C HIS A 27 -11.53 16.01 14.40
N PRO A 28 -12.21 15.24 15.28
CA PRO A 28 -11.71 15.01 16.63
C PRO A 28 -10.27 14.51 16.52
N LYS A 29 -9.41 15.06 17.38
CA LYS A 29 -8.01 14.61 17.47
C LYS A 29 -8.00 13.08 17.52
N PRO A 30 -7.07 12.41 16.81
CA PRO A 30 -6.94 10.97 16.97
C PRO A 30 -6.84 10.69 18.46
N SER A 31 -7.69 9.79 18.95
CA SER A 31 -7.59 9.30 20.32
C SER A 31 -6.12 8.93 20.57
N PRO A 32 -5.59 9.11 21.79
CA PRO A 32 -4.27 8.58 22.12
C PRO A 32 -4.32 7.06 21.89
N GLN A 33 -3.88 6.64 20.71
CA GLN A 33 -3.81 5.25 20.29
C GLN A 33 -2.78 4.58 21.18
N GLY A 34 -3.23 3.61 21.95
CA GLY A 34 -2.37 2.61 22.59
C GLY A 34 -1.50 3.18 23.70
N GLN A 35 -2.04 3.25 24.92
CA GLN A 35 -1.19 2.92 26.04
C GLN A 35 -0.78 1.45 25.85
N PRO A 36 0.53 1.11 25.81
CA PRO A 36 0.96 -0.27 25.72
C PRO A 36 0.50 -0.98 26.99
N GLU A 37 -0.57 -1.75 26.88
CA GLU A 37 -0.98 -2.68 27.93
C GLU A 37 0.09 -3.79 27.96
N TYR A 38 0.96 -3.73 28.97
CA TYR A 38 1.98 -4.73 29.19
C TYR A 38 1.32 -6.03 29.64
N VAL A 39 1.06 -6.91 28.69
CA VAL A 39 0.65 -8.29 28.98
C VAL A 39 1.87 -9.03 29.52
N GLU A 40 1.80 -9.48 30.78
CA GLU A 40 2.85 -10.34 31.35
C GLU A 40 2.93 -11.65 30.56
N VAL A 41 4.06 -11.85 29.88
CA VAL A 41 4.30 -13.06 29.09
C VAL A 41 4.52 -14.24 30.04
N PRO A 42 3.79 -15.36 29.90
CA PRO A 42 3.99 -16.53 30.74
C PRO A 42 5.42 -17.07 30.59
N VAL A 43 6.11 -17.22 31.72
CA VAL A 43 7.49 -17.72 31.77
C VAL A 43 7.56 -19.11 31.11
N PRO A 44 8.47 -19.32 30.13
CA PRO A 44 8.59 -20.60 29.45
C PRO A 44 8.94 -21.72 30.44
N LYS A 45 8.18 -22.81 30.41
CA LYS A 45 8.48 -24.01 31.21
C LYS A 45 9.84 -24.58 30.77
N PRO A 46 10.70 -25.01 31.70
CA PRO A 46 12.01 -25.56 31.37
C PRO A 46 11.87 -26.80 30.48
N TYR A 47 12.49 -26.75 29.30
CA TYR A 47 12.46 -27.81 28.30
C TYR A 47 13.21 -29.04 28.81
N LYS A 48 12.52 -30.17 28.97
CA LYS A 48 13.17 -31.47 29.21
C LYS A 48 13.88 -31.89 27.92
N LYS A 49 15.21 -31.95 27.93
CA LYS A 49 16.01 -32.43 26.80
C LYS A 49 15.52 -33.83 26.38
N ALA A 50 15.01 -33.94 25.17
CA ALA A 50 14.72 -35.24 24.56
C ALA A 50 16.02 -36.06 24.46
N PRO A 51 15.99 -37.37 24.76
CA PRO A 51 17.15 -38.24 24.60
C PRO A 51 17.53 -38.30 23.12
N LYS A 52 18.81 -38.00 22.82
CA LYS A 52 19.34 -38.05 21.46
C LYS A 52 19.57 -39.52 21.06
N GLN A 53 18.71 -40.05 20.21
CA GLN A 53 18.97 -41.32 19.53
C GLN A 53 19.86 -41.06 18.32
N LYS A 54 21.06 -41.64 18.31
CA LYS A 54 21.96 -41.60 17.15
C LYS A 54 21.42 -42.55 16.09
N MET A 55 20.84 -41.99 15.02
CA MET A 55 20.49 -42.74 13.81
C MET A 55 21.76 -42.91 12.96
N PRO A 56 22.03 -44.12 12.42
CA PRO A 56 23.10 -44.29 11.45
C PRO A 56 22.78 -43.45 10.20
N THR A 57 23.67 -42.52 9.88
CA THR A 57 23.52 -41.60 8.75
C THR A 57 23.92 -42.35 7.48
N GLN A 58 22.98 -42.53 6.55
CA GLN A 58 23.32 -42.96 5.20
C GLN A 58 24.10 -41.84 4.53
N GLU A 59 25.26 -42.17 3.96
CA GLU A 59 26.07 -41.27 3.16
C GLU A 59 25.27 -40.86 1.92
N CYS A 60 24.55 -39.75 2.02
CA CYS A 60 23.95 -39.10 0.86
C CYS A 60 25.09 -38.54 0.02
N LEU A 61 25.38 -39.20 -1.10
CA LEU A 61 26.13 -38.62 -2.21
C LEU A 61 25.34 -37.40 -2.71
N VAL A 62 25.64 -36.24 -2.13
CA VAL A 62 25.16 -34.96 -2.63
C VAL A 62 25.97 -34.67 -3.89
N THR A 63 25.52 -35.20 -5.02
CA THR A 63 25.98 -34.73 -6.33
C THR A 63 25.54 -33.27 -6.42
N VAL A 64 26.46 -32.35 -6.10
CA VAL A 64 26.26 -30.92 -6.29
C VAL A 64 26.18 -30.70 -7.80
N ILE A 65 24.97 -30.79 -8.34
CA ILE A 65 24.66 -30.30 -9.68
C ILE A 65 24.85 -28.80 -9.56
N THR A 66 26.02 -28.32 -9.99
CA THR A 66 26.32 -26.90 -10.16
C THR A 66 25.30 -26.36 -11.15
N LYS A 67 24.17 -25.88 -10.62
CA LYS A 67 23.13 -25.25 -11.44
C LYS A 67 23.82 -24.11 -12.17
N THR A 68 23.73 -24.20 -13.50
CA THR A 68 23.83 -23.09 -14.43
C THR A 68 23.49 -21.80 -13.72
N VAL A 69 24.46 -20.89 -13.66
CA VAL A 69 24.25 -19.52 -13.20
C VAL A 69 23.22 -18.93 -14.16
N ILE A 70 21.95 -19.04 -13.79
CA ILE A 70 20.88 -18.29 -14.43
C ILE A 70 21.34 -16.85 -14.24
N GLU A 71 21.64 -16.16 -15.35
CA GLU A 71 21.83 -14.71 -15.38
C GLU A 71 20.50 -14.08 -14.93
N LYS A 72 20.27 -14.12 -13.62
CA LYS A 72 19.17 -13.44 -12.98
C LYS A 72 19.55 -11.98 -13.04
N GLN A 73 18.84 -11.21 -13.86
CA GLN A 73 19.02 -9.77 -13.95
C GLN A 73 18.99 -9.21 -12.52
N TRP A 74 20.14 -8.69 -12.08
CA TRP A 74 20.26 -8.12 -10.76
C TRP A 74 19.40 -6.86 -10.72
N PRO A 75 18.79 -6.53 -9.57
CA PRO A 75 18.09 -5.28 -9.45
C PRO A 75 19.06 -4.13 -9.74
N ASN A 76 18.69 -3.19 -10.61
CA ASN A 76 19.58 -2.08 -11.02
C ASN A 76 20.07 -1.21 -9.84
N TRP A 77 19.38 -1.30 -8.70
CA TRP A 77 19.71 -0.59 -7.47
C TRP A 77 20.66 -1.38 -6.55
N PHE A 78 20.90 -2.66 -6.81
CA PHE A 78 21.81 -3.48 -6.03
C PHE A 78 23.23 -3.33 -6.58
N ASN A 79 24.06 -2.57 -5.86
CA ASN A 79 25.48 -2.46 -6.19
C ASN A 79 26.18 -3.80 -5.93
N ASN A 80 26.99 -4.25 -6.89
CA ASN A 80 27.82 -5.45 -6.81
C ASN A 80 28.91 -5.32 -5.73
N ASN A 81 28.51 -5.38 -4.46
CA ASN A 81 29.43 -5.45 -3.35
C ASN A 81 29.86 -6.91 -3.14
N PRO A 82 31.17 -7.22 -3.12
CA PRO A 82 31.66 -8.59 -2.97
C PRO A 82 31.29 -9.22 -1.63
N ASN A 83 30.96 -8.41 -0.62
CA ASN A 83 30.57 -8.86 0.72
C ASN A 83 29.07 -9.11 0.87
N GLN A 84 28.25 -8.86 -0.16
CA GLN A 84 26.81 -9.02 -0.11
C GLN A 84 26.37 -10.02 -1.17
N GLN A 85 25.67 -11.07 -0.75
CA GLN A 85 25.07 -12.04 -1.65
C GLN A 85 23.55 -11.88 -1.64
N LEU A 86 22.96 -11.83 -2.82
CA LEU A 86 21.52 -11.83 -2.97
C LEU A 86 21.01 -13.28 -2.92
N THR A 87 20.11 -13.58 -2.00
CA THR A 87 19.60 -14.95 -1.78
C THR A 87 18.25 -15.18 -2.45
N ALA A 88 17.37 -14.18 -2.47
CA ALA A 88 16.06 -14.27 -3.09
C ALA A 88 15.62 -12.91 -3.66
N ILE A 89 14.91 -12.94 -4.78
CA ILE A 89 14.20 -11.78 -5.35
C ILE A 89 12.74 -12.20 -5.48
N GLY A 90 11.84 -11.36 -4.98
CA GLY A 90 10.41 -11.47 -5.21
C GLY A 90 9.90 -10.14 -5.74
N ILE A 91 8.97 -10.19 -6.69
CA ILE A 91 8.21 -9.01 -7.10
C ILE A 91 6.84 -9.17 -6.45
N ILE A 92 6.53 -8.26 -5.54
CA ILE A 92 5.19 -8.11 -5.01
C ILE A 92 4.48 -7.13 -5.93
N GLU A 93 3.31 -7.49 -6.43
CA GLU A 93 2.44 -6.58 -7.16
C GLU A 93 1.47 -5.95 -6.16
N PRO A 94 1.80 -4.83 -5.48
CA PRO A 94 0.80 -4.09 -4.72
C PRO A 94 -0.28 -3.56 -5.67
N TYR A 95 -1.43 -3.21 -5.08
CA TYR A 95 -2.63 -2.73 -5.77
C TYR A 95 -2.40 -1.61 -6.81
N ARG A 96 -1.29 -0.87 -6.73
CA ARG A 96 -0.91 0.24 -7.66
C ARG A 96 0.60 0.39 -7.89
N GLY A 97 1.30 -0.71 -8.18
CA GLY A 97 2.70 -0.64 -8.59
C GLY A 97 3.37 -2.00 -8.55
N LYS A 98 4.68 -2.01 -8.71
CA LYS A 98 5.51 -3.19 -8.47
C LYS A 98 6.47 -2.87 -7.34
N THR A 99 6.48 -3.67 -6.30
CA THR A 99 7.48 -3.58 -5.25
C THR A 99 8.44 -4.74 -5.43
N GLU A 100 9.68 -4.41 -5.71
CA GLU A 100 10.74 -5.40 -5.79
C GLU A 100 11.30 -5.61 -4.38
N CYS A 101 11.31 -6.85 -3.92
CA CYS A 101 11.86 -7.26 -2.64
C CYS A 101 13.06 -8.15 -2.90
N ALA A 102 14.22 -7.81 -2.34
CA ALA A 102 15.39 -8.69 -2.36
C ALA A 102 15.84 -9.02 -0.94
N SER A 103 16.14 -10.29 -0.71
CA SER A 103 16.85 -10.75 0.48
C SER A 103 18.35 -10.74 0.20
N ILE A 104 19.10 -10.03 1.03
CA ILE A 104 20.54 -9.83 0.93
C ILE A 104 21.17 -10.37 2.21
N ILE A 105 22.21 -11.20 2.09
CA ILE A 105 23.03 -11.67 3.20
C ILE A 105 24.43 -11.06 3.12
N ASN A 106 24.94 -10.57 4.24
CA ASN A 106 26.33 -10.18 4.37
C ASN A 106 27.18 -11.42 4.65
N LEU A 107 28.14 -11.71 3.77
CA LEU A 107 28.98 -12.90 3.86
C LEU A 107 29.99 -12.84 5.00
N GLN A 108 30.35 -11.64 5.47
CA GLN A 108 31.31 -11.46 6.56
C GLN A 108 30.64 -11.56 7.93
N THR A 109 29.46 -10.96 8.10
CA THR A 109 28.76 -10.91 9.40
C THR A 109 27.68 -11.98 9.55
N GLY A 110 27.26 -12.61 8.44
CA GLY A 110 26.12 -13.53 8.42
C GLY A 110 24.76 -12.86 8.56
N GLU A 111 24.71 -11.53 8.62
CA GLU A 111 23.46 -10.77 8.76
C GLU A 111 22.64 -10.86 7.48
N SER A 112 21.36 -11.20 7.62
CA SER A 112 20.39 -11.17 6.53
C SER A 112 19.46 -9.96 6.68
N ARG A 113 19.17 -9.31 5.56
CA ARG A 113 18.23 -8.19 5.49
C ARG A 113 17.37 -8.31 4.24
N ILE A 114 16.13 -7.86 4.35
CA ILE A 114 15.22 -7.77 3.21
C ILE A 114 15.07 -6.29 2.86
N VAL A 115 15.37 -5.94 1.62
CA VAL A 115 15.20 -4.59 1.08
C VAL A 115 14.02 -4.62 0.11
N ALA A 116 12.99 -3.85 0.41
CA ALA A 116 11.84 -3.64 -0.46
C ALA A 116 11.92 -2.25 -1.09
N LYS A 117 11.80 -2.17 -2.42
CA LYS A 117 11.80 -0.91 -3.15
C LYS A 117 10.61 -0.86 -4.10
N GLN A 118 9.82 0.19 -3.97
CA GLN A 118 8.73 0.46 -4.91
C GLN A 118 9.33 0.94 -6.24
N LEU A 119 8.97 0.27 -7.33
CA LEU A 119 9.32 0.71 -8.67
C LEU A 119 8.43 1.89 -9.07
N PRO A 120 8.99 2.91 -9.76
CA PRO A 120 8.21 4.04 -10.22
C PRO A 120 7.11 3.55 -11.14
N VAL A 121 5.90 4.00 -10.86
CA VAL A 121 4.73 3.74 -11.67
C VAL A 121 4.87 4.55 -12.97
N SER A 122 4.49 3.97 -14.11
CA SER A 122 4.57 4.68 -15.38
C SER A 122 3.72 5.96 -15.34
N LEU A 123 4.28 7.08 -15.81
CA LEU A 123 3.58 8.36 -15.87
C LEU A 123 2.31 8.25 -16.71
N PHE A 124 2.34 7.45 -17.78
CA PHE A 124 1.17 7.15 -18.60
C PHE A 124 0.94 5.65 -18.60
N GLY A 125 -0.32 5.23 -18.51
CA GLY A 125 -0.69 3.82 -18.62
C GLY A 125 -2.16 3.67 -18.98
N PHE A 126 -2.45 2.69 -19.83
CA PHE A 126 -3.82 2.18 -19.96
C PHE A 126 -4.08 1.24 -18.79
N GLU A 127 -5.16 1.51 -18.07
CA GLU A 127 -5.63 0.63 -17.01
C GLU A 127 -6.92 -0.02 -17.49
N ASN A 128 -7.19 -1.24 -17.04
CA ASN A 128 -8.48 -1.87 -17.28
C ASN A 128 -9.06 -2.29 -15.94
N ARG A 129 -9.52 -1.30 -15.19
CA ARG A 129 -10.08 -1.52 -13.85
C ARG A 129 -11.57 -1.29 -13.88
N ILE A 130 -12.31 -2.35 -13.59
CA ILE A 130 -13.76 -2.28 -13.39
C ILE A 130 -14.01 -2.18 -11.89
N ARG A 131 -14.79 -1.19 -11.50
CA ARG A 131 -15.31 -1.00 -10.16
C ARG A 131 -16.81 -1.24 -10.22
N ALA A 132 -17.32 -1.96 -9.23
CA ALA A 132 -18.75 -2.02 -8.96
C ALA A 132 -18.94 -1.87 -7.46
N GLY A 133 -19.95 -1.11 -7.06
CA GLY A 133 -20.33 -0.94 -5.68
C GLY A 133 -21.84 -0.88 -5.55
N ALA A 134 -22.31 -1.17 -4.36
CA ALA A 134 -23.72 -1.08 -4.03
C ALA A 134 -23.87 -0.58 -2.60
N VAL A 135 -24.87 0.26 -2.38
CA VAL A 135 -25.24 0.78 -1.06
C VAL A 135 -26.73 0.53 -0.87
N MET A 136 -27.11 -0.07 0.26
CA MET A 136 -28.51 -0.26 0.66
C MET A 136 -28.79 0.51 1.96
N GLY A 137 -29.92 1.21 1.99
CA GLY A 137 -30.43 2.00 3.11
C GLY A 137 -31.93 2.22 2.98
N HIS A 138 -32.41 3.48 3.08
CA HIS A 138 -33.81 3.85 2.74
C HIS A 138 -34.14 3.76 1.22
N GLY A 139 -33.36 2.99 0.48
CA GLY A 139 -33.33 2.83 -0.97
C GLY A 139 -32.12 1.96 -1.36
N PHE A 140 -31.86 1.81 -2.64
CA PHE A 140 -30.63 1.16 -3.12
C PHE A 140 -29.93 2.03 -4.16
N ALA A 141 -28.60 2.03 -4.13
CA ALA A 141 -27.76 2.61 -5.15
C ALA A 141 -26.73 1.58 -5.62
N VAL A 142 -26.46 1.55 -6.91
CA VAL A 142 -25.42 0.73 -7.54
C VAL A 142 -24.54 1.66 -8.35
N ASP A 143 -23.24 1.61 -8.11
CA ASP A 143 -22.23 2.26 -8.92
C ASP A 143 -21.47 1.24 -9.76
N ALA A 144 -21.19 1.59 -11.00
CA ALA A 144 -20.26 0.88 -11.86
C ALA A 144 -19.33 1.88 -12.53
N GLY A 145 -18.04 1.57 -12.57
CA GLY A 145 -17.03 2.45 -13.13
C GLY A 145 -15.99 1.65 -13.91
N TRP A 146 -15.53 2.20 -15.02
CA TRP A 146 -14.41 1.66 -15.78
C TRP A 146 -13.32 2.72 -15.88
N THR A 147 -12.18 2.46 -15.25
CA THR A 147 -10.98 3.28 -15.38
C THR A 147 -10.15 2.74 -16.53
N PHE A 148 -9.96 3.56 -17.55
CA PHE A 148 -9.32 3.16 -18.81
C PHE A 148 -7.95 3.82 -19.02
N VAL A 149 -7.66 4.92 -18.32
CA VAL A 149 -6.40 5.67 -18.49
C VAL A 149 -5.89 6.24 -17.16
N ARG A 150 -4.57 6.23 -16.99
CA ARG A 150 -3.85 6.89 -15.89
C ARG A 150 -2.79 7.84 -16.43
N VAL A 151 -2.74 9.04 -15.86
CA VAL A 151 -1.67 10.02 -16.03
C VAL A 151 -1.13 10.44 -14.65
N GLY A 152 -0.03 9.82 -14.21
CA GLY A 152 0.54 10.01 -12.87
C GLY A 152 -0.45 9.55 -11.81
N ASN A 153 -0.90 10.49 -10.97
CA ASN A 153 -1.91 10.24 -9.93
C ASN A 153 -3.35 10.52 -10.41
N TRP A 154 -3.55 10.89 -11.68
CA TRP A 154 -4.85 11.20 -12.26
C TRP A 154 -5.38 10.01 -13.06
N TYR A 155 -6.67 9.75 -12.92
CA TYR A 155 -7.35 8.62 -13.53
C TYR A 155 -8.55 9.10 -14.33
N GLY A 156 -8.61 8.71 -15.60
CA GLY A 156 -9.79 8.90 -16.45
C GLY A 156 -10.69 7.66 -16.35
N SER A 157 -11.95 7.90 -15.99
CA SER A 157 -12.95 6.86 -15.80
C SER A 157 -14.27 7.18 -16.50
N LEU A 158 -15.01 6.13 -16.87
CA LEU A 158 -16.43 6.20 -17.19
C LEU A 158 -17.18 5.65 -16.00
N GLU A 159 -18.13 6.41 -15.48
CA GLU A 159 -18.86 6.05 -14.25
C GLU A 159 -20.36 6.17 -14.48
N GLY A 160 -21.09 5.22 -13.91
CA GLY A 160 -22.55 5.18 -13.92
C GLY A 160 -23.04 4.87 -12.51
N VAL A 161 -24.01 5.64 -12.04
CA VAL A 161 -24.67 5.42 -10.76
C VAL A 161 -26.17 5.33 -11.01
N PHE A 162 -26.75 4.22 -10.59
CA PHE A 162 -28.19 4.05 -10.51
C PHE A 162 -28.62 4.13 -9.05
N ALA A 163 -29.64 4.93 -8.74
CA ALA A 163 -30.21 5.02 -7.40
C ALA A 163 -31.74 4.95 -7.44
N SER A 164 -32.33 4.25 -6.49
CA SER A 164 -33.78 4.12 -6.31
C SER A 164 -34.16 4.30 -4.84
N SER A 165 -35.12 5.18 -4.57
CA SER A 165 -35.69 5.37 -3.23
C SER A 165 -37.13 5.87 -3.34
N ALA A 166 -38.03 5.31 -2.52
CA ALA A 166 -39.43 5.71 -2.43
C ALA A 166 -40.16 5.84 -3.79
N GLY A 167 -39.84 4.98 -4.75
CA GLY A 167 -40.45 4.96 -6.09
C GLY A 167 -39.84 5.96 -7.09
N GLN A 168 -38.84 6.74 -6.70
CA GLN A 168 -38.05 7.57 -7.61
C GLN A 168 -36.79 6.84 -8.04
N ASN A 169 -36.49 6.89 -9.34
CA ASN A 169 -35.30 6.29 -9.94
C ASN A 169 -34.46 7.37 -10.60
N VAL A 170 -33.15 7.35 -10.35
CA VAL A 170 -32.18 8.26 -10.96
C VAL A 170 -31.05 7.43 -11.55
N LEU A 171 -30.70 7.72 -12.81
CA LEU A 171 -29.52 7.20 -13.48
C LEU A 171 -28.63 8.38 -13.87
N VAL A 172 -27.40 8.36 -13.41
CA VAL A 172 -26.37 9.35 -13.78
C VAL A 172 -25.22 8.61 -14.42
N GLY A 173 -24.80 9.04 -15.60
CA GLY A 173 -23.59 8.56 -16.27
C GLY A 173 -22.68 9.73 -16.58
N GLY A 174 -21.37 9.52 -16.49
CA GLY A 174 -20.40 10.59 -16.73
C GLY A 174 -18.99 10.09 -17.01
N VAL A 175 -18.18 11.02 -17.52
CA VAL A 175 -16.72 10.87 -17.60
C VAL A 175 -16.15 11.54 -16.35
N GLY A 176 -15.41 10.77 -15.56
CA GLY A 176 -14.75 11.24 -14.35
C GLY A 176 -13.26 11.42 -14.56
N ILE A 177 -12.70 12.43 -13.90
CA ILE A 177 -11.27 12.51 -13.63
C ILE A 177 -11.13 12.53 -12.11
N HIS A 178 -10.50 11.52 -11.53
CA HIS A 178 -10.24 11.47 -10.09
C HIS A 178 -8.73 11.42 -9.83
N GLY A 179 -8.30 12.13 -8.78
CA GLY A 179 -6.92 12.19 -8.33
C GLY A 179 -6.77 11.51 -6.98
N GLU A 180 -5.68 10.77 -6.80
CA GLU A 180 -5.28 10.25 -5.49
C GLU A 180 -4.22 11.18 -4.89
N TRP A 181 -4.55 11.75 -3.73
CA TRP A 181 -3.72 12.69 -2.98
C TRP A 181 -3.03 11.96 -1.83
#